data_AF-A0A1C5XJE9-F1
#
_entry.id   AF-A0A1C5XJE9-F1
#
_cell.length_a   1.000
_cell.length_b   1.000
_cell.length_c   1.000
_cell.angle_alpha   90.00
_cell.angle_beta   90.00
_cell.angle_gamma   90.00
#
_symmetry.space_group_name_H-M   'P 1'
#
loop_
_entity.id
_entity.type
_entity.pdbx_description
1 polymer ?
#
loop_
_entity_poly.entity_id
_entity_poly.type
_entity_poly.pdbx_seq_one_letter_code
_entity_poly.pdbx_strand_id
1 'polypeptide(L)' 'MLLTDTQVNNVAKAYINDENFGSLGNDLSMWKFYNLLTGANKSSYIDSFLDRAYNATELATGICSALHGDNKYQWFLS' A
#
# COMPACT_ATOMS: atom_id res chain seq x y z
N MET A 1 0.30 -6.68 -10.59
CA MET A 1 -0.35 -5.63 -9.77
C MET A 1 -1.13 -4.77 -10.75
N LEU A 2 -2.47 -4.69 -10.59
CA LEU A 2 -3.30 -3.84 -11.44
C LEU A 2 -3.15 -2.40 -10.94
N LEU A 3 -2.91 -1.43 -11.83
CA LEU A 3 -2.97 -0.01 -11.46
C LEU A 3 -4.43 0.34 -11.14
N THR A 4 -4.71 0.77 -9.91
CA THR A 4 -6.05 1.16 -9.45
C THR A 4 -6.29 2.65 -9.64
N ASP A 5 -7.56 3.06 -9.71
CA ASP A 5 -7.95 4.48 -9.84
C ASP A 5 -7.32 5.36 -8.75
N THR A 6 -7.12 4.82 -7.55
CA THR A 6 -6.43 5.49 -6.45
C THR A 6 -4.96 5.79 -6.78
N GLN A 7 -4.26 4.84 -7.40
CA GLN A 7 -2.86 5.04 -7.81
C GLN A 7 -2.75 6.06 -8.93
N VAL A 8 -3.71 6.06 -9.88
CA VAL A 8 -3.79 7.08 -10.95
C VAL A 8 -4.01 8.47 -10.34
N ASN A 9 -4.88 8.59 -9.35
CA ASN A 9 -5.12 9.87 -8.66
C ASN A 9 -3.87 10.35 -7.90
N ASN A 10 -3.13 9.45 -7.26
CA ASN A 10 -1.87 9.78 -6.59
C ASN A 10 -0.81 10.27 -7.58
N VAL A 11 -0.71 9.64 -8.75
CA VAL A 11 0.19 10.07 -9.83
C VAL A 11 -0.20 11.45 -10.35
N ALA A 12 -1.50 11.71 -10.55
CA ALA A 12 -1.99 13.02 -10.99
C ALA A 12 -1.70 14.13 -9.97
N LYS A 13 -1.93 13.86 -8.67
CA LYS A 13 -1.58 14.80 -7.60
C LYS A 13 -0.09 15.06 -7.53
N ALA A 14 0.74 14.03 -7.64
CA ALA A 14 2.19 14.18 -7.64
C ALA A 14 2.66 14.96 -8.89
N TYR A 15 2.06 14.73 -10.05
CA TYR A 15 2.41 15.46 -11.26
C TYR A 15 2.15 16.97 -11.16
N ILE A 16 1.18 17.40 -10.34
CA ILE A 16 0.90 18.82 -10.10
C ILE A 16 1.82 19.42 -9.02
N ASN A 17 2.13 18.64 -7.98
CA ASN A 17 2.73 19.19 -6.74
C ASN A 17 4.20 18.79 -6.51
N ASP A 18 4.75 17.83 -7.24
CA ASP A 18 6.12 17.33 -7.04
C ASP A 18 7.15 18.29 -7.65
N GLU A 19 8.10 18.76 -6.85
CA GLU A 19 9.14 19.72 -7.27
C GLU A 19 10.09 19.16 -8.35
N ASN A 20 10.32 17.84 -8.37
CA ASN A 20 11.31 17.22 -9.24
C ASN A 20 10.66 16.67 -10.51
N PHE A 21 9.48 16.09 -10.37
CA PHE A 21 8.78 15.35 -11.42
C PHE A 21 7.47 16.00 -11.86
N GLY A 22 7.03 17.06 -11.18
CA GLY A 22 5.85 17.81 -11.56
C GLY A 22 6.07 18.76 -12.73
N SER A 23 4.96 19.17 -13.35
CA SER A 23 4.89 20.22 -14.36
C SER A 23 3.48 20.82 -14.38
N LEU A 24 3.42 22.15 -14.46
CA LEU A 24 2.18 22.92 -14.64
C LEU A 24 2.08 23.54 -16.06
N GLY A 25 3.04 23.23 -16.93
CA GLY A 25 3.14 23.81 -18.28
C GLY A 25 2.31 23.07 -19.34
N ASN A 26 2.38 23.57 -20.58
CA ASN A 26 1.70 22.98 -21.75
C ASN A 26 2.31 21.64 -22.22
N ASP A 27 3.40 21.20 -21.59
CA ASP A 27 4.17 20.04 -21.98
C ASP A 27 4.16 18.96 -20.90
N LEU A 28 3.87 17.73 -21.34
CA LEU A 28 3.83 16.54 -20.51
C LEU A 28 5.06 15.65 -20.78
N SER A 29 6.02 15.68 -19.86
CA SER A 29 7.19 14.81 -19.96
C SER A 29 6.82 13.36 -19.61
N MET A 30 6.79 12.49 -20.62
CA MET A 30 6.53 11.05 -20.44
C MET A 30 7.56 10.36 -19.55
N TRP A 31 8.81 10.84 -19.54
CA TRP A 31 9.83 10.31 -18.64
C TRP A 31 9.51 10.63 -17.16
N LYS A 32 9.12 11.86 -16.85
CA LYS A 32 8.72 12.24 -15.48
C LYS A 32 7.45 11.50 -15.05
N PHE A 33 6.45 11.42 -15.93
CA PHE A 33 5.21 10.70 -15.68
C PHE A 33 5.43 9.21 -15.41
N TYR A 34 6.31 8.56 -16.19
CA TYR A 34 6.70 7.17 -15.97
C TYR A 34 7.34 6.96 -14.58
N ASN A 35 8.21 7.85 -14.13
CA ASN A 35 8.82 7.78 -12.80
C ASN A 35 7.80 7.93 -11.65
N LEU A 36 6.76 8.75 -11.85
CA LEU A 36 5.66 8.85 -10.89
C LEU A 36 4.82 7.56 -10.84
N LEU A 37 4.54 6.95 -11.99
CA LEU A 37 3.84 5.65 -12.08
C LEU A 37 4.60 4.53 -11.36
N THR A 38 5.92 4.45 -11.52
CA THR A 38 6.74 3.45 -10.82
C THR A 38 6.79 3.71 -9.32
N GLY A 39 6.86 4.98 -8.90
CA GLY A 39 6.75 5.38 -7.50
C GLY A 39 5.42 4.97 -6.85
N ALA A 40 4.30 5.23 -7.53
CA ALA A 40 2.97 4.84 -7.04
C ALA A 40 2.84 3.32 -6.88
N ASN A 41 3.36 2.54 -7.84
CA ASN A 41 3.38 1.07 -7.75
C ASN A 41 4.25 0.56 -6.59
N LYS A 42 5.38 1.24 -6.30
CA LYS A 42 6.24 0.88 -5.17
C LYS A 42 5.53 1.11 -3.82
N SER A 43 4.87 2.25 -3.65
CA SER A 43 4.13 2.55 -2.41
C SER A 43 3.02 1.53 -2.16
N SER A 44 2.25 1.18 -3.19
CA SER A 44 1.16 0.23 -3.03
C SER A 44 1.62 -1.20 -2.71
N TYR A 45 2.82 -1.58 -3.16
CA TYR A 45 3.44 -2.83 -2.72
C TYR A 45 3.76 -2.81 -1.22
N ILE A 46 4.31 -1.69 -0.73
CA ILE A 46 4.67 -1.52 0.69
C ILE A 46 3.42 -1.57 1.57
N ASP A 47 2.36 -0.84 1.19
CA ASP A 47 1.11 -0.82 1.95
C ASP A 47 0.47 -2.21 2.02
N SER A 48 0.43 -2.94 0.89
CA SER A 48 -0.08 -4.31 0.84
C SER A 48 0.76 -5.30 1.67
N PHE A 49 2.07 -5.08 1.74
CA PHE A 49 2.97 -5.90 2.55
C PHE A 49 2.76 -5.66 4.04
N LEU A 50 2.66 -4.38 4.45
CA LEU A 50 2.43 -3.97 5.84
C LEU A 50 1.11 -4.54 6.37
N ASP A 51 0.02 -4.41 5.62
CA ASP A 51 -1.28 -4.96 6.01
C ASP A 51 -1.22 -6.49 6.17
N ARG A 52 -0.55 -7.19 5.25
CA ARG A 52 -0.35 -8.64 5.37
C ARG A 52 0.48 -9.02 6.61
N ALA A 53 1.54 -8.28 6.89
CA ALA A 53 2.40 -8.53 8.04
C ALA A 53 1.64 -8.30 9.37
N TYR A 54 0.81 -7.24 9.41
CA TYR A 54 -0.06 -6.95 10.54
C TYR A 54 -1.06 -8.08 10.79
N ASN A 55 -1.80 -8.49 9.75
CA ASN A 55 -2.76 -9.60 9.83
C ASN A 55 -2.10 -10.92 10.26
N ALA A 56 -0.90 -11.23 9.75
CA ALA A 56 -0.14 -12.41 10.16
C ALA A 56 0.29 -12.36 11.64
N THR A 57 0.63 -11.16 12.14
CA THR A 57 1.00 -10.95 13.55
C THR A 57 -0.20 -11.10 14.47
N GLU A 58 -1.35 -10.54 14.11
CA GLU A 58 -2.60 -10.72 14.87
C GLU A 58 -3.01 -12.20 14.89
N LEU A 59 -2.90 -12.92 13.77
CA LEU A 59 -3.16 -14.36 13.71
C LEU A 59 -2.23 -15.14 14.66
N ALA A 60 -0.92 -14.90 14.60
CA ALA A 60 0.04 -15.58 15.45
C ALA A 60 -0.20 -15.29 16.94
N THR A 61 -0.51 -14.03 17.26
CA THR A 61 -0.84 -13.61 18.63
C THR A 61 -2.15 -14.26 19.08
N GLY A 62 -3.17 -14.28 18.23
CA GLY A 62 -4.47 -14.89 18.52
C GLY A 62 -4.37 -16.38 18.77
N ILE A 63 -3.61 -17.13 17.97
CA ILE A 63 -3.32 -18.54 18.22
C ILE A 63 -2.60 -18.73 19.55
N CYS A 64 -1.59 -17.90 19.83
CA CYS A 64 -0.85 -17.97 21.09
C CYS A 64 -1.78 -17.71 22.29
N SER A 65 -2.64 -16.70 22.23
CA SER A 65 -3.64 -16.40 23.27
C SER A 65 -4.67 -17.51 23.42
N ALA A 66 -5.13 -18.12 22.32
CA ALA A 66 -6.05 -19.26 22.36
C ALA A 66 -5.44 -20.47 23.09
N LEU A 67 -4.16 -20.76 22.83
CA LEU A 67 -3.42 -21.83 23.51
C LEU A 67 -3.25 -21.56 25.02
N HIS A 68 -3.18 -20.30 25.43
CA HIS A 68 -3.13 -19.90 26.85
C HIS A 68 -4.51 -19.79 27.50
N GLY A 69 -5.59 -20.19 26.81
CA GLY A 69 -6.94 -20.26 27.38
C GLY A 69 -7.79 -18.99 27.22
N ASP A 70 -7.39 -18.04 26.36
CA ASP A 70 -8.22 -16.87 26.08
C ASP A 70 -9.45 -17.23 25.24
N ASN A 71 -10.63 -17.14 25.86
CA ASN A 71 -11.93 -17.44 25.23
C ASN A 71 -12.23 -16.57 24.00
N LYS A 72 -11.64 -15.38 23.88
CA LYS A 72 -11.84 -14.51 22.71
C LYS A 72 -11.30 -15.13 21.42
N TYR A 73 -10.24 -15.94 21.53
CA TYR A 73 -9.51 -16.49 20.39
C TYR A 73 -9.68 -18.01 20.24
N GLN A 74 -10.49 -18.66 21.07
CA GLN A 74 -10.76 -20.11 21.03
C GLN A 74 -11.25 -20.62 19.68
N TRP A 75 -11.92 -19.77 18.89
CA TRP A 75 -12.37 -20.12 17.54
C TRP A 75 -11.22 -20.47 16.58
N PHE A 76 -9.98 -20.05 16.85
CA PHE A 76 -8.81 -20.48 16.07
C PHE A 76 -8.43 -21.95 16.25
N LEU A 77 -8.86 -22.58 17.36
CA LEU A 77 -8.54 -23.96 17.73
C LEU A 77 -9.73 -24.92 17.57
N SER A 78 -10.90 -24.39 17.19
CA SER A 78 -12.16 -25.14 17.02
C SER A 78 -12.33 -25.70 15.62
#